data_AF-A0A9P5ZQY1-F1
#
_entry.id   AF-A0A9P5ZQY1-F1
#
_cell.length_a   1.000
_cell.length_b   1.000
_cell.length_c   1.000
_cell.angle_alpha   90.00
_cell.angle_beta   90.00
_cell.angle_gamma   90.00
#
_symmetry.space_group_name_H-M   'P 1'
#
loop_
_entity.id
_entity.type
_entity.pdbx_description
1 polymer ?
#
loop_
_entity_poly.entity_id
_entity_poly.type
_entity_poly.pdbx_seq_one_letter_code
_entity_poly.pdbx_strand_id
1 'polypeptide(L)'
;MGPGSRRELLEDLMGDRNWKKTVALGNTLLRRMKEAVPECATHTENHRELEAQMDVATIREWRAVVEAFEADRSKTNPYMIETTALSQDAIRLRLSDTEATALASGTLVMLHDE
;
A
#
# COMPACT_ATOMS: atom_id res chain seq x y z
N MET A 1 23.98 47.78 -0.69
CA MET A 1 23.81 46.32 -0.75
C MET A 1 25.16 45.67 -0.47
N GLY A 2 25.45 45.35 0.80
CA GLY A 2 26.72 44.76 1.19
C GLY A 2 26.79 43.25 0.87
N PRO A 3 27.98 42.64 0.83
CA PRO A 3 28.18 41.24 0.41
C PRO A 3 27.40 40.19 1.22
N GLY A 4 26.88 40.54 2.41
CA GLY A 4 26.02 39.67 3.23
C GLY A 4 24.52 39.74 2.94
N SER A 5 24.05 40.73 2.16
CA SER A 5 22.63 41.06 2.09
C SER A 5 21.75 39.97 1.49
N ARG A 6 22.31 39.12 0.62
CA ARG A 6 21.59 37.97 0.06
C ARG A 6 21.30 36.91 1.11
N ARG A 7 22.26 36.63 1.99
CA ARG A 7 22.11 35.60 3.03
C ARG A 7 21.09 36.07 4.06
N GLU A 8 21.21 37.32 4.52
CA GLU A 8 20.27 37.93 5.47
C GLU A 8 18.83 37.90 4.95
N LEU A 9 18.60 38.28 3.68
CA LEU A 9 17.27 38.20 3.06
C LEU A 9 16.68 36.78 3.07
N LEU A 10 17.51 35.77 2.78
CA LEU A 10 17.07 34.38 2.76
C LEU A 10 16.73 33.89 4.17
N GLU A 11 17.55 34.21 5.17
CA GLU A 11 17.30 33.87 6.57
C GLU A 11 16.01 34.51 7.07
N ASP A 12 15.78 35.80 6.79
CA ASP A 12 14.55 36.49 7.19
C ASP A 12 13.30 35.87 6.54
N LEU A 13 13.37 35.56 5.24
CA LEU A 13 12.26 34.92 4.52
C LEU A 13 11.97 33.51 5.06
N MET A 14 13.00 32.72 5.33
CA MET A 14 12.85 31.39 5.90
C MET A 14 12.33 31.45 7.33
N GLY A 15 12.81 32.42 8.12
CA GLY A 15 12.35 32.72 9.47
C GLY A 15 10.86 33.05 9.52
N ASP A 16 10.39 33.99 8.69
CA ASP A 16 8.97 34.34 8.59
C ASP A 16 8.11 33.14 8.18
N ARG A 17 8.56 32.34 7.21
CA ARG A 17 7.85 31.12 6.79
C ARG A 17 7.76 30.09 7.91
N ASN A 18 8.84 29.89 8.66
CA ASN A 18 8.85 28.95 9.79
C ASN A 18 7.94 29.45 10.92
N TRP A 19 7.99 30.74 11.25
CA TRP A 19 7.09 31.36 12.21
C TRP A 19 5.62 31.15 11.85
N LYS A 20 5.25 31.45 10.59
CA LYS A 20 3.88 31.22 10.09
C LYS A 20 3.44 29.77 10.20
N LYS A 21 4.32 28.81 9.87
CA LYS A 21 4.03 27.38 10.04
C LYS A 21 3.79 27.03 11.51
N THR A 22 4.63 27.51 12.42
CA THR A 22 4.52 27.25 13.86
C THR A 22 3.22 27.81 14.42
N VAL A 23 2.88 29.06 14.11
CA VAL A 23 1.64 29.70 14.57
C VAL A 23 0.40 29.04 13.95
N ALA A 24 0.46 28.65 12.68
CA ALA A 24 -0.65 27.98 12.00
C ALA A 24 -0.81 26.48 12.37
N LEU A 25 0.19 25.87 13.02
CA LEU A 25 0.20 24.45 13.32
C LEU A 25 -0.97 24.06 14.22
N GLY A 26 -1.24 24.84 15.27
CA GLY A 26 -2.36 24.57 16.19
C GLY A 26 -3.72 24.55 15.48
N ASN A 27 -4.00 25.54 14.63
CA ASN A 27 -5.23 25.58 13.84
C ASN A 27 -5.32 24.41 12.85
N THR A 28 -4.20 24.05 12.23
CA THR A 28 -4.12 22.93 11.29
C THR A 28 -4.40 21.60 11.99
N LEU A 29 -3.79 21.38 13.16
CA LEU A 29 -4.00 20.18 13.97
C LEU A 29 -5.43 20.11 14.49
N LEU A 30 -6.00 21.23 14.96
CA LEU A 30 -7.40 21.27 15.41
C LEU A 30 -8.37 20.90 14.29
N ARG A 31 -8.17 21.44 13.09
CA ARG A 31 -9.00 21.08 11.92
C ARG A 31 -8.90 19.59 11.62
N ARG A 32 -7.68 19.05 11.54
CA ARG A 32 -7.45 17.62 11.28
C ARG A 32 -8.01 16.74 12.38
N MET A 33 -7.95 17.16 13.64
CA MET A 33 -8.49 16.40 14.77
C MET A 33 -10.01 16.32 14.71
N LYS A 34 -10.70 17.39 14.31
CA LYS A 34 -12.16 17.39 14.13
C LYS A 34 -12.63 16.41 13.06
N GLU A 35 -11.80 16.16 12.05
CA GLU A 35 -12.05 15.16 11.01
C GLU A 35 -11.64 13.76 11.50
N ALA A 36 -10.45 13.62 12.09
CA ALA A 36 -9.90 12.34 12.50
C ALA A 36 -10.70 11.65 13.62
N VAL A 37 -11.29 12.40 14.56
CA VAL A 37 -12.07 11.82 15.68
C VAL A 37 -13.30 11.04 15.19
N PRO A 38 -14.23 11.63 14.39
CA PRO A 38 -15.36 10.87 13.87
C PRO A 38 -14.92 9.78 12.89
N GLU A 39 -13.96 10.05 12.01
CA GLU A 39 -13.44 9.05 11.07
C GLU A 39 -12.78 7.86 11.78
N CYS A 40 -12.17 8.07 12.94
CA CYS A 40 -11.61 6.98 13.74
C CYS A 40 -12.69 5.96 14.15
N ALA A 41 -13.89 6.43 14.53
CA ALA A 41 -15.00 5.54 14.86
C ALA A 41 -15.45 4.74 13.62
N THR A 42 -15.62 5.43 12.48
CA THR A 42 -15.98 4.80 11.20
C THR A 42 -14.95 3.77 10.76
N HIS A 43 -13.66 4.13 10.77
CA HIS A 43 -12.58 3.23 10.39
C HIS A 43 -12.45 2.03 11.33
N THR A 44 -12.67 2.23 12.63
CA THR A 44 -12.66 1.13 13.60
C THR A 44 -13.77 0.12 13.29
N GLU A 45 -14.97 0.60 12.96
CA GLU A 45 -16.08 -0.29 12.62
C GLU A 45 -15.85 -1.00 11.30
N ASN A 46 -15.45 -0.27 10.25
CA ASN A 46 -15.11 -0.87 8.96
C ASN A 46 -14.02 -1.94 9.07
N HIS A 47 -13.02 -1.73 9.93
CA HIS A 47 -11.98 -2.71 10.19
C HIS A 47 -12.53 -3.98 10.84
N ARG A 48 -13.42 -3.84 11.83
CA ARG A 48 -14.06 -5.00 12.49
C ARG A 48 -14.95 -5.78 11.54
N GLU A 49 -15.73 -5.07 10.72
CA GLU A 49 -16.58 -5.71 9.71
C GLU A 49 -15.74 -6.48 8.69
N LEU A 50 -14.61 -5.92 8.26
CA LEU A 50 -13.66 -6.61 7.38
C LEU A 50 -13.08 -7.86 8.04
N GLU A 51 -12.58 -7.75 9.27
CA GLU A 51 -12.03 -8.90 10.01
C GLU A 51 -13.09 -10.00 10.22
N ALA A 52 -14.35 -9.64 10.44
CA ALA A 52 -15.44 -10.59 10.63
C ALA A 52 -15.76 -11.43 9.37
N GLN A 53 -15.41 -10.93 8.18
CA GLN A 53 -15.60 -11.63 6.91
C GLN A 53 -14.43 -12.55 6.52
N MET A 54 -13.32 -12.48 7.25
CA MET A 54 -12.09 -13.21 6.94
C MET A 54 -11.89 -14.39 7.89
N ASP A 55 -11.12 -15.38 7.45
CA ASP A 55 -10.73 -16.50 8.30
C ASP A 55 -9.77 -16.05 9.41
N VAL A 56 -10.07 -16.44 10.65
CA VAL A 56 -9.32 -16.04 11.85
C VAL A 56 -7.88 -16.54 11.81
N ALA A 57 -7.63 -17.73 11.24
CA ALA A 57 -6.28 -18.26 11.15
C ALA A 57 -5.41 -17.40 10.21
N THR A 58 -5.99 -17.00 9.08
CA THR A 58 -5.37 -16.09 8.09
C THR A 58 -5.04 -14.73 8.71
N ILE A 59 -5.97 -14.11 9.44
CA ILE A 59 -5.73 -12.83 10.14
C ILE A 59 -4.59 -12.96 11.14
N ARG A 60 -4.55 -14.06 11.91
CA ARG A 60 -3.52 -14.30 12.92
C ARG A 60 -2.14 -14.47 12.30
N GLU A 61 -2.04 -15.25 11.22
CA GLU A 61 -0.78 -15.44 10.50
C GLU A 61 -0.27 -14.11 9.94
N TRP A 62 -1.14 -13.37 9.25
CA TRP A 62 -0.78 -12.07 8.69
C TRP A 62 -0.31 -11.08 9.75
N ARG A 63 -1.05 -10.97 10.87
CA ARG A 63 -0.69 -10.11 12.00
C ARG A 63 0.70 -10.46 12.56
N ALA A 64 1.01 -11.75 12.70
CA ALA A 64 2.31 -12.19 13.19
C ALA A 64 3.45 -11.80 12.23
N VAL A 65 3.24 -11.86 10.92
CA VAL A 65 4.25 -11.42 9.92
C VAL A 65 4.46 -9.91 10.01
N VAL A 66 3.38 -9.12 10.10
CA VAL A 66 3.44 -7.65 10.22
C VAL A 66 4.15 -7.24 11.51
N GLU A 67 3.75 -7.77 12.66
CA GLU A 67 4.36 -7.45 13.96
C GLU A 67 5.85 -7.85 13.99
N ALA A 68 6.20 -8.98 13.38
CA ALA A 68 7.59 -9.41 13.27
C ALA A 68 8.43 -8.43 12.43
N PHE A 69 7.87 -7.91 11.33
CA PHE A 69 8.52 -6.92 10.47
C PHE A 69 8.62 -5.52 11.10
N GLU A 70 7.58 -5.09 11.82
CA GLU A 70 7.60 -3.81 12.55
C GLU A 70 8.63 -3.81 13.69
N ALA A 71 8.76 -4.93 14.39
CA ALA A 71 9.79 -5.11 15.41
C ALA A 71 11.20 -5.20 14.81
N ASP A 72 11.35 -5.83 13.64
CA ASP A 72 12.63 -6.04 12.98
C ASP A 72 12.51 -5.95 11.45
N ARG A 73 13.01 -4.83 10.90
CA ARG A 73 12.95 -4.52 9.47
C ARG A 73 13.82 -5.45 8.60
N SER A 74 14.65 -6.30 9.20
CA SER A 74 15.43 -7.30 8.45
C SER A 74 14.61 -8.54 8.09
N LYS A 75 13.43 -8.73 8.69
CA LYS A 75 12.50 -9.82 8.37
C LYS A 75 11.77 -9.56 7.07
N THR A 76 11.08 -10.60 6.58
CA THR A 76 10.25 -10.54 5.37
C THR A 76 9.29 -9.37 5.43
N ASN A 77 9.33 -8.52 4.41
CA ASN A 77 8.45 -7.37 4.30
C ASN A 77 7.09 -7.83 3.75
N PRO A 78 6.01 -7.83 4.55
CA PRO A 78 4.70 -8.30 4.11
C PRO A 78 4.09 -7.44 2.99
N TYR A 79 4.56 -6.21 2.81
CA TYR A 79 4.06 -5.29 1.79
C TYR A 79 4.83 -5.39 0.47
N MET A 80 5.90 -6.18 0.42
CA MET A 80 6.64 -6.41 -0.82
C MET A 80 5.93 -7.49 -1.62
N ILE A 81 5.57 -7.16 -2.86
CA ILE A 81 4.94 -8.11 -3.77
C ILE A 81 6.04 -9.04 -4.30
N GLU A 82 6.05 -10.30 -3.87
CA GLU A 82 6.97 -11.34 -4.33
C GLU A 82 6.46 -12.11 -5.56
N THR A 83 5.65 -11.49 -6.43
CA THR A 83 5.25 -12.17 -7.66
C THR A 83 6.38 -12.12 -8.69
N THR A 84 6.89 -13.30 -9.04
CA THR A 84 7.59 -13.50 -10.30
C THR A 84 6.59 -13.18 -11.41
N ALA A 85 6.75 -12.04 -12.07
CA ALA A 85 5.91 -11.70 -13.22
C ALA A 85 6.11 -12.77 -14.30
N LEU A 86 5.17 -13.70 -14.41
CA LEU A 86 5.09 -14.60 -15.57
C LEU A 86 4.82 -13.72 -16.78
N SER A 87 5.72 -13.76 -17.77
CA SER A 87 5.48 -13.11 -19.05
C SER A 87 4.16 -13.59 -19.64
N GLN A 88 3.44 -12.72 -20.35
CA GLN A 88 2.23 -13.10 -21.08
C GLN A 88 2.47 -14.33 -21.97
N ASP A 89 3.66 -14.47 -22.55
CA ASP A 89 4.03 -15.62 -23.37
C ASP A 89 4.16 -16.91 -22.55
N ALA A 90 4.67 -16.83 -21.31
CA ALA A 90 4.74 -17.98 -20.41
C ALA A 90 3.33 -18.42 -19.97
N ILE A 91 2.40 -17.48 -19.79
CA ILE A 91 1.00 -17.76 -19.51
C ILE A 91 0.33 -18.42 -20.72
N ARG A 92 0.55 -17.90 -21.93
CA ARG A 92 0.04 -18.48 -23.18
C ARG A 92 0.58 -19.88 -23.44
N LEU A 93 1.87 -20.12 -23.20
CA LEU A 93 2.48 -21.43 -23.33
C LEU A 93 1.81 -22.43 -22.37
N ARG A 94 1.66 -22.05 -21.09
CA ARG A 94 1.02 -22.91 -20.08
C ARG A 94 -0.44 -23.21 -20.41
N LEU A 95 -1.18 -22.24 -20.95
CA LEU A 95 -2.54 -22.45 -21.44
C LEU A 95 -2.55 -23.41 -22.62
N SER A 96 -1.68 -23.22 -23.62
CA SER A 96 -1.58 -24.09 -24.79
C SER A 96 -1.21 -25.53 -24.44
N ASP A 97 -0.28 -25.74 -23.51
CA ASP A 97 0.07 -27.08 -23.00
C ASP A 97 -1.12 -27.72 -22.29
N THR A 98 -1.85 -26.95 -21.48
CA THR A 98 -3.04 -27.45 -20.77
C THR A 98 -4.15 -27.84 -21.76
N GLU A 99 -4.39 -27.02 -22.78
CA GLU A 99 -5.35 -27.32 -23.85
C GLU A 99 -4.93 -28.55 -24.66
N ALA A 100 -3.66 -28.68 -25.02
CA ALA A 100 -3.13 -29.85 -25.73
C ALA A 100 -3.29 -31.15 -24.91
N THR A 101 -3.04 -31.10 -23.60
CA THR A 101 -3.26 -32.26 -22.72
C THR A 101 -4.75 -32.62 -22.56
N ALA A 102 -5.64 -31.63 -22.48
CA ALA A 102 -7.08 -31.84 -22.37
C ALA A 102 -7.72 -32.36 -23.67
N LEU A 103 -7.16 -31.99 -24.82
CA LEU A 103 -7.47 -32.56 -26.13
C LEU A 103 -7.02 -34.02 -26.22
N ALA A 104 -5.79 -34.32 -25.79
CA ALA A 104 -5.26 -35.67 -25.77
C ALA A 104 -6.04 -36.61 -24.84
N SER A 105 -6.58 -36.09 -23.73
CA SER A 105 -7.42 -36.83 -22.79
C SER A 105 -8.91 -36.90 -23.20
N GLY A 106 -9.28 -36.30 -24.34
CA GLY A 106 -10.65 -36.31 -24.88
C GLY A 106 -11.68 -35.57 -24.03
N THR A 107 -11.23 -34.74 -23.08
CA THR A 107 -12.08 -33.96 -22.17
C THR A 107 -12.52 -32.63 -22.81
N LEU A 108 -11.77 -32.16 -23.80
CA LEU A 108 -12.00 -30.91 -24.51
C LEU A 108 -12.22 -31.21 -26.00
N VAL A 109 -13.28 -30.65 -26.58
CA VAL A 109 -13.60 -30.75 -28.01
C VAL A 109 -13.15 -29.45 -28.68
N MET A 110 -12.32 -29.53 -29.72
CA MET A 110 -12.01 -28.37 -30.55
C MET A 110 -13.30 -27.87 -31.18
N LEU A 111 -13.68 -26.63 -30.87
CA LEU A 111 -14.89 -25.99 -31.41
C LEU A 111 -14.65 -25.33 -32.78
N HIS A 112 -13.44 -25.38 -33.33
CA HIS A 112 -13.11 -24.80 -34.63
C HIS A 112 -12.25 -25.74 -35.48
N ASP A 113 -12.80 -26.16 -36.62
CA ASP A 113 -12.08 -26.73 -37.75
C ASP A 113 -12.05 -25.66 -38.86
N GLU A 114 -10.84 -25.40 -39.37
CA GLU A 114 -10.42 -24.51 -40.49
C GLU A 114 -10.97 -23.07 -40.59
#